data_AF-A0A260BL23-F1
#
_entry.id   AF-A0A260BL23-F1
#
_cell.length_a   1.000
_cell.length_b   1.000
_cell.length_c   1.000
_cell.angle_alpha   90.00
_cell.angle_beta   90.00
_cell.angle_gamma   90.00
#
_symmetry.space_group_name_H-M   'P 1'
#
loop_
_entity.id
_entity.type
_entity.pdbx_description
1 polymer ?
#
loop_
_entity_poly.entity_id
_entity_poly.type
_entity_poly.pdbx_seq_one_letter_code
_entity_poly.pdbx_strand_id
1 'polypeptide(L)'
;MTDQPRQVGGGRSMFGDFAPKLAELTDDVLFADVWNRPQLAARDRSLVTVAVLAAGGDTAQLEFHLGRAIENGVTQSELIETLTHVTLYAGWPKGMAAMGLAKKLFGGNGSSNAS
;
A
#
# COMPACT_ATOMS: atom_id res chain seq x y z
N MET A 1 16.60 -15.82 3.20
CA MET A 1 15.27 -15.39 3.66
C MET A 1 15.44 -13.97 4.17
N THR A 2 14.85 -12.98 3.50
CA THR A 2 14.94 -11.58 3.93
C THR A 2 14.30 -11.43 5.29
N ASP A 3 15.07 -10.91 6.24
CA ASP A 3 14.57 -10.48 7.54
C ASP A 3 13.62 -9.30 7.29
N GLN A 4 12.32 -9.55 7.35
CA GLN A 4 11.28 -8.55 7.09
C GLN A 4 10.37 -8.44 8.32
N PRO A 5 9.89 -7.23 8.66
CA PRO A 5 8.95 -7.07 9.77
C PRO A 5 7.71 -7.94 9.56
N ARG A 6 7.28 -8.61 10.63
CA ARG A 6 6.04 -9.38 10.60
C ARG A 6 4.87 -8.44 10.29
N GLN A 7 4.14 -8.78 9.25
CA GLN A 7 2.96 -8.02 8.83
C GLN A 7 1.80 -8.36 9.75
N VAL A 8 1.10 -7.32 10.22
CA VAL A 8 -0.07 -7.43 11.11
C VAL A 8 -1.23 -6.60 10.57
N GLY A 9 -2.44 -7.10 10.82
CA GLY A 9 -3.70 -6.48 10.47
C GLY A 9 -4.30 -5.69 11.64
N GLY A 10 -5.38 -4.95 11.36
CA GLY A 10 -6.15 -4.21 12.35
C GLY A 10 -7.65 -4.52 12.31
N GLY A 11 -8.04 -5.62 11.66
CA GLY A 11 -9.43 -5.98 11.39
C GLY A 11 -10.26 -6.11 12.67
N ARG A 12 -9.75 -6.82 13.69
CA ARG A 12 -10.46 -6.97 14.98
C ARG A 12 -10.63 -5.65 15.72
N SER A 13 -9.65 -4.75 15.64
CA SER A 13 -9.76 -3.42 16.24
C SER A 13 -10.83 -2.57 15.55
N MET A 14 -10.90 -2.63 14.22
CA MET A 14 -11.81 -1.79 13.42
C MET A 14 -13.24 -2.32 13.38
N PHE A 15 -13.42 -3.64 13.29
CA PHE A 15 -14.70 -4.26 12.96
C PHE A 15 -15.07 -5.44 13.85
N GLY A 16 -14.37 -5.69 14.95
CA GLY A 16 -14.59 -6.86 15.82
C GLY A 16 -16.04 -7.00 16.30
N ASP A 17 -16.64 -5.90 16.75
CA ASP A 17 -18.01 -5.92 17.31
C ASP A 17 -19.11 -5.85 16.24
N PHE A 18 -18.79 -5.42 15.02
CA PHE A 18 -19.77 -5.19 13.95
C PHE A 18 -19.75 -6.29 12.88
N ALA A 19 -18.55 -6.69 12.45
CA ALA A 19 -18.32 -7.69 11.40
C ALA A 19 -17.18 -8.65 11.80
N PRO A 20 -17.40 -9.48 12.85
CA PRO A 20 -16.34 -10.29 13.47
C PRO A 20 -15.63 -11.24 12.49
N LYS A 21 -16.36 -11.81 11.52
CA LYS A 21 -15.73 -12.71 10.55
C LYS A 21 -14.82 -11.96 9.57
N LEU A 22 -15.20 -10.76 9.15
CA LEU A 22 -14.34 -9.94 8.28
C LEU A 22 -13.07 -9.52 9.03
N ALA A 23 -13.23 -9.12 10.29
CA ALA A 23 -12.13 -8.80 11.18
C ALA A 23 -11.14 -9.97 11.34
N GLU A 24 -11.65 -11.17 11.60
CA GLU A 24 -10.86 -12.41 11.69
C GLU A 24 -10.11 -12.70 10.38
N LEU A 25 -10.79 -12.67 9.23
CA LEU A 25 -10.16 -12.93 7.93
C LEU A 25 -9.05 -11.91 7.60
N THR A 26 -9.27 -10.64 7.95
CA THR A 26 -8.28 -9.58 7.75
C THR A 26 -7.02 -9.85 8.56
N ASP A 27 -7.17 -10.22 9.82
CA ASP A 27 -6.01 -10.41 10.70
C ASP A 27 -5.33 -11.75 10.48
N ASP A 28 -6.07 -12.85 10.41
CA ASP A 28 -5.52 -14.19 10.44
C ASP A 28 -5.10 -14.68 9.05
N VAL A 29 -5.95 -14.45 8.04
CA VAL A 29 -5.69 -14.96 6.68
C VAL A 29 -4.86 -13.96 5.90
N LEU A 30 -5.30 -12.70 5.83
CA LEU A 30 -4.61 -11.70 5.02
C LEU A 30 -3.27 -11.34 5.64
N PHE A 31 -3.25 -10.74 6.83
CA PHE A 31 -2.01 -10.18 7.37
C PHE A 31 -1.13 -11.18 8.11
N ALA A 32 -1.68 -12.12 8.87
CA ALA A 32 -0.86 -13.10 9.61
C ALA A 32 -0.33 -14.24 8.71
N ASP A 33 -1.03 -14.64 7.64
CA ASP A 33 -0.56 -15.64 6.67
C ASP A 33 -0.07 -15.00 5.35
N VAL A 34 -0.98 -14.59 4.46
CA VAL A 34 -0.65 -14.27 3.04
C VAL A 34 0.47 -13.22 2.92
N TRP A 35 0.42 -12.16 3.72
CA TRP A 35 1.45 -11.10 3.72
C TRP A 35 2.80 -11.54 4.30
N ASN A 36 2.85 -12.59 5.10
CA ASN A 36 4.06 -13.11 5.73
C ASN A 36 4.67 -14.31 4.98
N ARG A 37 4.05 -14.78 3.89
CA ARG A 37 4.56 -15.89 3.09
C ARG A 37 5.93 -15.56 2.47
N PRO A 38 6.96 -16.42 2.64
CA PRO A 38 8.37 -16.07 2.39
C PRO A 38 8.77 -16.01 0.92
N GLN A 39 7.91 -16.45 0.00
CA GLN A 39 8.23 -16.53 -1.43
C GLN A 39 8.24 -15.16 -2.13
N LEU A 40 7.60 -14.15 -1.53
CA LEU A 40 7.60 -12.78 -2.03
C LEU A 40 7.71 -11.84 -0.83
N ALA A 41 8.69 -10.94 -0.87
CA ALA A 41 8.96 -10.01 0.22
C ALA A 41 7.79 -9.03 0.42
N ALA A 42 7.61 -8.54 1.63
CA ALA A 42 6.59 -7.56 2.00
C ALA A 42 6.72 -6.28 1.16
N ARG A 43 7.95 -5.89 0.81
CA ARG A 43 8.28 -4.82 -0.13
C ARG A 43 7.58 -5.02 -1.48
N ASP A 44 7.81 -6.17 -2.10
CA ASP A 44 7.30 -6.46 -3.45
C ASP A 44 5.79 -6.72 -3.42
N ARG A 45 5.27 -7.32 -2.33
CA ARG A 45 3.82 -7.42 -2.09
C ARG A 45 3.17 -6.04 -2.05
N SER A 46 3.75 -5.10 -1.30
CA SER A 46 3.25 -3.72 -1.26
C SER A 46 3.24 -3.08 -2.64
N LEU A 47 4.28 -3.27 -3.46
CA LEU A 47 4.34 -2.74 -4.82
C LEU A 47 3.20 -3.29 -5.69
N VAL A 48 2.96 -4.61 -5.64
CA VAL A 48 1.87 -5.27 -6.36
C VAL A 48 0.51 -4.78 -5.87
N THR A 49 0.29 -4.68 -4.55
CA THR A 49 -0.96 -4.18 -3.99
C THR A 49 -1.24 -2.74 -4.42
N VAL A 50 -0.24 -1.85 -4.37
CA VAL A 50 -0.37 -0.47 -4.85
C VAL A 50 -0.77 -0.44 -6.32
N ALA A 51 -0.10 -1.23 -7.17
CA ALA A 51 -0.40 -1.28 -8.59
C ALA A 51 -1.85 -1.75 -8.87
N VAL A 52 -2.31 -2.79 -8.16
CA VAL A 52 -3.67 -3.32 -8.30
C VAL A 52 -4.72 -2.31 -7.84
N LEU A 53 -4.52 -1.66 -6.69
CA LEU A 53 -5.45 -0.65 -6.18
C LEU A 53 -5.52 0.58 -7.09
N ALA A 54 -4.38 1.04 -7.60
CA ALA A 54 -4.33 2.14 -8.56
C ALA A 54 -5.05 1.76 -9.87
N ALA A 55 -4.83 0.54 -10.38
CA ALA A 55 -5.51 0.05 -11.58
C ALA A 55 -7.02 -0.18 -11.39
N GLY A 56 -7.45 -0.53 -10.17
CA GLY A 56 -8.85 -0.63 -9.78
C GLY A 56 -9.54 0.72 -9.64
N GLY A 57 -8.78 1.74 -9.23
CA GLY A 57 -9.32 3.06 -8.84
C GLY A 57 -9.71 3.13 -7.36
N ASP A 58 -9.24 2.19 -6.53
CA ASP A 58 -9.60 2.03 -5.13
C ASP A 58 -8.79 2.97 -4.22
N THR A 59 -8.92 4.28 -4.46
CA THR A 59 -8.08 5.32 -3.84
C THR A 59 -8.15 5.36 -2.31
N ALA A 60 -9.29 4.97 -1.73
CA ALA A 60 -9.46 4.91 -0.26
C ALA A 60 -8.53 3.88 0.40
N GLN A 61 -8.30 2.74 -0.25
CA GLN A 61 -7.35 1.73 0.24
C GLN A 61 -5.91 2.05 -0.19
N LEU A 62 -5.75 2.70 -1.35
CA LEU A 62 -4.45 3.10 -1.85
C LEU A 62 -3.69 4.01 -0.88
N GLU A 63 -4.38 4.91 -0.16
CA GLU A 63 -3.75 5.83 0.80
C GLU A 63 -2.96 5.07 1.87
N PHE A 64 -3.62 4.08 2.49
CA PHE A 64 -3.00 3.21 3.48
C PHE A 64 -1.85 2.38 2.89
N HIS A 65 -2.05 1.81 1.70
CA HIS A 65 -1.04 0.93 1.09
C HIS A 65 0.18 1.66 0.53
N LEU A 66 0.07 2.94 0.16
CA LEU A 66 1.23 3.78 -0.16
C LEU A 66 2.14 3.97 1.07
N GLY A 67 1.56 4.26 2.24
CA GLY A 67 2.32 4.35 3.50
C GLY A 67 2.98 3.02 3.87
N ARG A 68 2.20 1.93 3.85
CA ARG A 68 2.72 0.58 4.12
C ARG A 68 3.81 0.15 3.13
N ALA A 69 3.77 0.60 1.88
CA ALA A 69 4.82 0.35 0.91
C ALA A 69 6.14 1.00 1.31
N ILE A 70 6.11 2.25 1.78
CA ILE A 70 7.29 2.95 2.30
C ILE A 70 7.84 2.23 3.55
N GLU A 71 6.99 1.86 4.50
CA GLU A 71 7.39 1.11 5.71
C GLU A 71 8.06 -0.23 5.37
N ASN A 72 7.60 -0.89 4.30
CA ASN A 72 8.19 -2.12 3.79
C ASN A 72 9.41 -1.91 2.88
N GLY A 73 9.89 -0.66 2.72
CA GLY A 73 11.13 -0.34 2.00
C GLY A 73 10.99 -0.09 0.50
N VAL A 74 9.78 0.17 -0.01
CA VAL A 74 9.61 0.74 -1.36
C VAL A 74 9.93 2.23 -1.29
N THR A 75 10.68 2.76 -2.25
CA THR A 75 10.98 4.19 -2.29
C THR A 75 9.84 5.01 -2.90
N GLN A 76 9.76 6.29 -2.58
CA GLN A 76 8.78 7.19 -3.22
C GLN A 76 8.95 7.24 -4.75
N SER A 77 10.19 7.24 -5.24
CA SER A 77 10.48 7.21 -6.68
C SER A 77 9.94 5.95 -7.35
N GLU A 78 10.06 4.78 -6.71
CA GLU A 78 9.53 3.53 -7.24
C GLU A 78 8.00 3.51 -7.25
N LEU A 79 7.36 4.10 -6.24
CA LEU A 79 5.91 4.25 -6.21
C LEU A 79 5.43 5.21 -7.32
N ILE A 80 6.12 6.34 -7.51
CA ILE A 80 5.82 7.30 -8.59
C ILE A 80 5.94 6.62 -9.96
N GLU A 81 7.03 5.88 -10.21
CA GLU A 81 7.22 5.13 -11.46
C GLU A 81 6.16 4.04 -11.65
N THR A 82 5.81 3.32 -10.58
CA THR A 82 4.75 2.30 -10.63
C THR A 82 3.41 2.92 -11.02
N LEU A 83 3.02 4.03 -10.40
CA LEU A 83 1.76 4.72 -10.72
C LEU A 83 1.78 5.30 -12.13
N THR A 84 2.93 5.81 -12.57
CA THR A 84 3.12 6.28 -13.95
C THR A 84 2.91 5.12 -14.91
N HIS A 85 3.57 3.98 -14.69
CA HIS A 85 3.42 2.78 -15.52
C HIS A 85 1.97 2.30 -15.55
N VAL A 86 1.31 2.17 -14.39
CA VAL A 86 -0.10 1.75 -14.30
C VAL A 86 -1.02 2.69 -15.09
N THR A 87 -0.74 3.99 -15.14
CA THR A 87 -1.53 4.97 -15.91
C THR A 87 -1.67 4.57 -17.38
N LEU A 88 -0.61 4.00 -17.98
CA LEU A 88 -0.60 3.58 -19.38
C LEU A 88 -1.46 2.34 -19.63
N TYR A 89 -1.63 1.47 -18.64
CA TYR A 89 -2.35 0.19 -18.79
C TYR A 89 -3.78 0.22 -18.22
N ALA A 90 -4.03 1.06 -17.22
CA ALA A 90 -5.32 1.15 -16.53
C ALA A 90 -6.10 2.43 -16.86
N GLY A 91 -5.49 3.35 -17.61
CA GLY A 91 -6.11 4.57 -18.12
C GLY A 91 -5.78 5.81 -17.29
N TRP A 92 -5.75 6.96 -17.99
CA TRP A 92 -5.35 8.26 -17.45
C TRP A 92 -6.12 8.71 -16.20
N PRO A 93 -7.47 8.57 -16.12
CA PRO A 93 -8.22 9.04 -14.96
C PRO A 93 -7.80 8.38 -13.65
N LYS A 94 -7.58 7.06 -13.67
CA LYS A 94 -7.16 6.29 -12.48
C LYS A 94 -5.74 6.63 -12.08
N GLY A 95 -4.85 6.72 -13.07
CA GLY A 95 -3.46 7.14 -12.86
C GLY A 95 -3.34 8.52 -12.23
N MET A 96 -4.09 9.50 -12.74
CA MET A 96 -4.11 10.86 -12.19
C MET A 96 -4.66 10.91 -10.76
N ALA A 97 -5.72 10.15 -10.45
CA ALA A 97 -6.26 10.06 -9.09
C ALA A 97 -5.25 9.45 -8.12
N ALA A 98 -4.59 8.35 -8.50
CA ALA A 98 -3.56 7.70 -7.71
C ALA A 98 -2.34 8.61 -7.49
N MET A 99 -1.87 9.28 -8.55
CA MET A 99 -0.73 10.21 -8.47
C MET A 99 -1.06 11.44 -7.60
N GLY A 100 -2.28 11.96 -7.66
CA GLY A 100 -2.73 13.05 -6.79
C GLY A 100 -2.67 12.67 -5.31
N LEU A 101 -3.04 11.43 -4.97
CA LEU A 101 -2.94 10.91 -3.62
C LEU A 101 -1.48 10.71 -3.18
N ALA A 102 -0.63 10.14 -4.04
CA ALA A 102 0.80 10.03 -3.78
C ALA A 102 1.44 11.41 -3.54
N LYS A 103 1.10 12.41 -4.35
CA LYS A 103 1.55 13.80 -4.17
C LYS A 103 1.12 14.40 -2.83
N LYS A 104 -0.12 14.15 -2.39
CA LYS A 104 -0.62 14.60 -1.08
C LYS A 104 0.19 13.99 0.07
N LEU A 105 0.48 12.69 0.00
CA LEU A 105 1.19 11.96 1.05
C LEU A 105 2.69 12.28 1.10
N PHE A 106 3.34 12.38 -0.06
CA PHE A 106 4.78 12.59 -0.15
C PHE A 106 5.18 14.07 -0.13
N GLY A 107 4.30 14.96 -0.58
CA GLY A 107 4.53 16.41 -0.66
C GLY A 107 4.29 17.16 0.65
N GLY A 108 3.90 16.49 1.73
CA GLY A 108 3.63 17.08 3.04
C GLY A 108 4.88 17.33 3.89
N ASN A 109 5.81 18.17 3.39
CA ASN A 109 6.65 19.11 4.12
C ASN A 109 7.84 19.54 3.24
N GLY A 110 7.74 20.73 2.64
CA GLY A 110 8.92 21.50 2.27
C GLY A 110 9.71 21.80 3.55
N SER A 111 10.76 21.02 3.80
CA SER A 111 11.85 21.33 4.71
C SER A 111 13.09 20.56 4.28
N SER A 112 13.71 21.01 3.18
CA SER A 112 15.16 20.98 3.08
C SER A 112 15.63 22.41 3.29
N ASN A 113 15.99 22.70 4.55
CA ASN A 113 16.85 23.82 4.88
C ASN A 113 18.08 23.75 3.99
N ALA A 114 18.33 24.84 3.27
CA ALA A 114 19.69 25.21 2.94
C ALA A 114 20.42 25.51 4.26
N SER A 115 21.41 24.71 4.58
CA SER A 115 22.54 25.03 5.46
C SER A 115 23.72 24.19 5.02
#